data_AF-A0A4W6FD30-F1
#
_entry.id   AF-A0A4W6FD30-F1
#
_cell.length_a   1.000
_cell.length_b   1.000
_cell.length_c   1.000
_cell.angle_alpha   90.00
_cell.angle_beta   90.00
_cell.angle_gamma   90.00
#
_symmetry.space_group_name_H-M   'P 1'
#
loop_
_entity.id
_entity.type
_entity.pdbx_description
1 polymer ?
#
loop_
_entity_poly.entity_id
_entity_poly.type
_entity_poly.pdbx_seq_one_letter_code
_entity_poly.pdbx_strand_id
1 'polypeptide(L)'
;MDDFSSISLLSLAMLVGCYVAGTIPLAVNFSEEKLKLITVLGAGLLCGTALAVIIPEGVHALYEEILEGKIHQAKQGYVEADTALGASGKHEHSHEQLHACIGVSLVLGFVFMLLVDQIGSSHVHNTEDPESARVTSSKITTTLGLVVHAAADGVALGAAASTSQTSVQLIVFVAIMLHKAPAAFGLVSFLMHAGLERNRIRKHLLVFALAAPVLAMLTFLGLSQSSKEALSDINATGVAMLFSAGTFLYVATVHVLPEVGGGGHSHAPAGGNGGKGLSKVEVGALVLGCLIPLVLSVGHHH
;
A
#
# COMPACT_ATOMS: atom_id res chain seq x y z
N MET A 1 12.32 19.99 16.86
CA MET A 1 11.16 20.30 15.99
C MET A 1 9.92 19.90 16.77
N ASP A 2 8.89 20.72 16.71
CA ASP A 2 7.53 20.35 17.14
C ASP A 2 6.98 19.23 16.24
N ASP A 3 6.14 18.36 16.80
CA ASP A 3 5.60 17.17 16.11
C ASP A 3 4.86 17.57 14.81
N PHE A 4 4.19 18.72 14.84
CA PHE A 4 3.53 19.30 13.68
C PHE A 4 4.51 19.67 12.56
N SER A 5 5.65 20.30 12.89
CA SER A 5 6.72 20.57 11.92
C SER A 5 7.34 19.28 11.38
N SER A 6 7.54 18.28 12.23
CA SER A 6 8.05 16.96 11.82
C SER A 6 7.14 16.29 10.79
N ILE A 7 5.85 16.11 11.10
CA ILE A 7 4.91 15.46 10.18
C ILE A 7 4.70 16.29 8.91
N SER A 8 4.73 17.63 8.99
CA SER A 8 4.66 18.49 7.81
C SER A 8 5.86 18.30 6.88
N LEU A 9 7.07 18.20 7.43
CA LEU A 9 8.29 17.95 6.65
C LEU A 9 8.27 16.56 6.01
N LEU A 10 7.89 15.52 6.77
CA LEU A 10 7.78 14.15 6.25
C LEU A 10 6.69 14.05 5.17
N SER A 11 5.55 14.71 5.36
CA SER A 11 4.47 14.78 4.37
C SER A 11 4.93 15.45 3.07
N LEU A 12 5.70 16.55 3.17
CA LEU A 12 6.28 17.21 2.00
C LEU A 12 7.33 16.32 1.31
N ALA A 13 8.23 15.70 2.07
CA ALA A 13 9.23 14.78 1.53
C ALA A 13 8.57 13.59 0.82
N MET A 14 7.49 13.06 1.38
CA MET A 14 6.72 11.98 0.79
C MET A 14 6.05 12.39 -0.51
N LEU A 15 5.42 13.56 -0.53
CA LEU A 15 4.81 14.12 -1.75
C LEU A 15 5.84 14.26 -2.87
N VAL A 16 6.97 14.92 -2.58
CA VAL A 16 8.01 15.19 -3.56
C VAL A 16 8.65 13.89 -4.03
N GLY A 17 9.06 13.02 -3.12
CA GLY A 17 9.72 11.76 -3.46
C GLY A 17 8.84 10.83 -4.28
N CYS A 18 7.56 10.69 -3.90
CA CYS A 18 6.57 9.93 -4.66
C CYS A 18 6.35 10.50 -6.06
N TYR A 19 6.18 11.82 -6.17
CA TYR A 19 5.94 12.47 -7.46
C TYR A 19 7.16 12.34 -8.37
N VAL A 20 8.37 12.59 -7.86
CA VAL A 20 9.62 12.44 -8.61
C VAL A 20 9.77 11.00 -9.11
N ALA A 21 9.64 10.01 -8.24
CA ALA A 21 9.74 8.59 -8.63
C ALA A 21 8.72 8.22 -9.72
N GLY A 22 7.47 8.66 -9.57
CA GLY A 22 6.42 8.43 -10.57
C GLY A 22 6.63 9.20 -11.89
N THR A 23 7.40 10.30 -11.90
CA THR A 23 7.70 10.99 -13.17
C THR A 23 8.80 10.29 -13.99
N ILE A 24 9.56 9.36 -13.41
CA ILE A 24 10.67 8.67 -14.10
C ILE A 24 10.19 7.95 -15.37
N PRO A 25 9.14 7.10 -15.36
CA PRO A 25 8.65 6.45 -16.58
C PRO A 25 8.17 7.44 -17.64
N LEU A 26 7.62 8.59 -17.24
CA LEU A 26 7.14 9.62 -18.17
C LEU A 26 8.29 10.38 -18.85
N ALA A 27 9.45 10.48 -18.21
CA ALA A 27 10.60 11.20 -18.76
C ALA A 27 11.30 10.45 -19.90
N VAL A 28 11.05 9.15 -20.03
CA VAL A 28 11.70 8.28 -21.01
C VAL A 28 10.74 7.91 -22.14
N ASN A 29 11.23 7.89 -23.38
CA ASN A 29 10.44 7.46 -24.54
C ASN A 29 10.66 5.96 -24.78
N PHE A 30 9.60 5.17 -24.61
CA PHE A 30 9.61 3.72 -24.81
C PHE A 30 8.91 3.32 -26.10
N SER A 31 9.40 2.27 -26.78
CA SER A 31 8.64 1.56 -27.80
C SER A 31 7.54 0.72 -27.14
N GLU A 32 6.52 0.29 -27.89
CA GLU A 32 5.41 -0.52 -27.34
C GLU A 32 5.89 -1.80 -26.64
N GLU A 33 6.86 -2.50 -27.23
CA GLU A 33 7.46 -3.71 -26.63
C GLU A 33 8.17 -3.43 -25.30
N LYS A 34 8.95 -2.34 -25.24
CA LYS A 34 9.64 -1.94 -24.01
C LYS A 34 8.65 -1.49 -22.95
N LEU A 35 7.61 -0.79 -23.36
CA LEU A 35 6.56 -0.31 -22.48
C LEU A 35 5.81 -1.49 -21.86
N LYS A 36 5.45 -2.51 -22.66
CA LYS A 36 4.88 -3.76 -22.15
C LYS A 36 5.77 -4.43 -21.10
N LEU A 37 7.08 -4.54 -21.39
CA LEU A 37 8.05 -5.13 -20.45
C LEU A 37 8.15 -4.34 -19.13
N ILE A 38 8.14 -3.01 -19.22
CA ILE A 38 8.19 -2.10 -18.06
C ILE A 38 6.90 -2.18 -17.25
N THR A 39 5.75 -2.36 -17.88
CA THR A 39 4.48 -2.56 -17.18
C THR A 39 4.42 -3.91 -16.49
N VAL A 40 4.94 -4.98 -17.11
CA VAL A 40 5.09 -6.29 -16.47
C VAL A 40 6.06 -6.22 -15.28
N LEU A 41 7.20 -5.53 -15.45
CA LEU A 41 8.13 -5.23 -14.36
C LEU A 41 7.42 -4.44 -13.25
N GLY A 42 6.63 -3.42 -13.61
CA GLY A 42 5.82 -2.62 -12.70
C GLY A 42 4.82 -3.46 -11.92
N ALA A 43 4.10 -4.38 -12.56
CA ALA A 43 3.20 -5.34 -11.91
C ALA A 43 3.94 -6.18 -10.86
N GLY A 44 5.14 -6.66 -11.21
CA GLY A 44 6.02 -7.38 -10.30
C GLY A 44 6.46 -6.51 -9.12
N LEU A 45 6.84 -5.25 -9.39
CA LEU A 45 7.19 -4.29 -8.33
C LEU A 45 6.03 -4.09 -7.36
N LEU A 46 4.79 -3.92 -7.83
CA LEU A 46 3.63 -3.78 -6.95
C LEU A 46 3.43 -5.02 -6.06
N CYS A 47 3.49 -6.22 -6.65
CA CYS A 47 3.32 -7.48 -5.93
C CYS A 47 4.44 -7.74 -4.92
N GLY A 48 5.71 -7.57 -5.34
CA GLY A 48 6.87 -7.73 -4.47
C GLY A 48 6.88 -6.72 -3.33
N THR A 49 6.46 -5.48 -3.60
CA THR A 49 6.34 -4.43 -2.59
C THR A 49 5.28 -4.77 -1.54
N ALA A 50 4.08 -5.19 -1.99
CA ALA A 50 3.15 -6.08 -1.27
C ALA A 50 3.78 -6.89 -0.15
N LEU A 51 4.44 -7.94 -0.61
CA LEU A 51 4.81 -9.09 0.19
C LEU A 51 6.10 -8.88 0.97
N ALA A 52 7.03 -8.08 0.45
CA ALA A 52 8.37 -7.93 0.99
C ALA A 52 8.61 -6.61 1.74
N VAL A 53 7.71 -5.61 1.63
CA VAL A 53 7.93 -4.26 2.23
C VAL A 53 6.72 -3.72 2.99
N ILE A 54 5.47 -4.10 2.67
CA ILE A 54 4.32 -3.56 3.41
C ILE A 54 3.86 -4.52 4.50
N ILE A 55 3.76 -5.82 4.15
CA ILE A 55 3.37 -6.83 5.13
C ILE A 55 4.40 -6.97 6.26
N PRO A 56 5.70 -7.19 6.01
CA PRO A 56 6.66 -7.41 7.09
C PRO A 56 6.75 -6.22 8.04
N GLU A 57 6.73 -5.00 7.51
CA GLU A 57 6.81 -3.75 8.25
C GLU A 57 5.51 -3.47 9.03
N GLY A 58 4.36 -3.75 8.43
CA GLY A 58 3.07 -3.72 9.12
C GLY A 58 3.01 -4.70 10.29
N VAL A 59 3.54 -5.91 10.11
CA VAL A 59 3.71 -6.89 11.18
C VAL A 59 4.66 -6.34 12.25
N HIS A 60 5.82 -5.82 11.85
CA HIS A 60 6.82 -5.31 12.80
C HIS A 60 6.27 -4.21 13.71
N ALA A 61 5.61 -3.20 13.14
CA ALA A 61 4.97 -2.13 13.93
C ALA A 61 3.89 -2.67 14.88
N LEU A 62 3.12 -3.68 14.44
CA LEU A 62 2.12 -4.33 15.28
C LEU A 62 2.75 -5.05 16.49
N TYR A 63 3.94 -5.62 16.33
CA TYR A 63 4.67 -6.29 17.41
C TYR A 63 5.36 -5.28 18.36
N GLU A 64 5.92 -4.20 17.83
CA GLU A 64 6.58 -3.15 18.63
C GLU A 64 5.59 -2.46 19.59
N GLU A 65 4.41 -2.04 19.10
CA GLU A 65 3.40 -1.37 19.93
C GLU A 65 2.92 -2.25 21.11
N ILE A 66 2.86 -3.58 20.93
CA ILE A 66 2.49 -4.53 22.01
C ILE A 66 3.61 -4.72 23.02
N LEU A 67 4.86 -4.80 22.54
CA LEU A 67 6.02 -4.96 23.43
C LEU A 67 6.13 -3.73 24.34
N GLU A 68 5.92 -2.54 23.80
CA GLU A 68 5.92 -1.29 24.55
C GLU A 68 4.75 -1.22 25.55
N GLY A 69 3.53 -1.60 25.12
CA GLY A 69 2.36 -1.67 26.01
C GLY A 69 2.57 -2.58 27.23
N LYS A 70 3.28 -3.71 27.05
CA LYS A 70 3.63 -4.64 28.15
C LYS A 70 4.66 -4.05 29.11
N ILE A 71 5.65 -3.28 28.62
CA ILE A 71 6.67 -2.62 29.46
C ILE A 71 6.04 -1.53 30.34
N HIS A 72 5.06 -0.79 29.81
CA HIS A 72 4.32 0.21 30.59
C HIS A 72 3.46 -0.41 31.69
N GLN A 73 2.78 -1.54 31.44
CA GLN A 73 2.08 -2.30 32.50
C GLN A 73 3.04 -2.87 33.55
N ALA A 74 4.21 -3.39 33.15
CA ALA A 74 5.20 -3.94 34.08
C ALA A 74 5.80 -2.86 35.02
N LYS A 75 5.92 -1.61 34.55
CA LYS A 75 6.35 -0.48 35.38
C LYS A 75 5.28 0.01 36.36
N GLN A 76 4.00 -0.10 36.01
CA GLN A 76 2.89 0.22 36.94
C GLN A 76 2.62 -0.91 37.96
N GLY A 77 2.90 -2.17 37.61
CA GLY A 77 2.72 -3.32 38.50
C GLY A 77 3.76 -3.47 39.63
N TYR A 78 4.82 -2.66 39.66
CA TYR A 78 5.85 -2.71 40.73
C TYR A 78 5.44 -1.97 42.01
N VAL A 79 4.25 -1.37 42.06
CA VAL A 79 3.67 -0.76 43.28
C VAL A 79 2.82 -1.77 44.08
N GLU A 80 2.44 -2.91 43.49
CA GLU A 80 1.64 -3.97 44.15
C GLU A 80 2.35 -5.34 44.03
N ALA A 81 3.61 -5.41 44.47
CA ALA A 81 4.30 -6.68 44.61
C ALA A 81 4.20 -7.19 46.06
N ASP A 82 3.02 -7.64 46.46
CA ASP A 82 2.89 -8.63 47.54
C ASP A 82 1.59 -9.43 47.38
N THR A 83 1.50 -10.24 46.31
CA THR A 83 0.83 -11.55 46.29
C THR A 83 0.80 -12.15 44.88
N ALA A 84 0.89 -13.49 44.84
CA ALA A 84 0.65 -14.37 43.70
C ALA A 84 1.81 -14.61 42.71
N LEU A 85 2.66 -15.56 43.12
CA LEU A 85 3.24 -16.54 42.20
C LEU A 85 2.14 -17.15 41.30
N GLY A 86 2.21 -16.92 39.97
CA GLY A 86 1.27 -17.57 39.05
C GLY A 86 1.23 -17.09 37.59
N ALA A 87 2.27 -16.42 37.06
CA ALA A 87 2.22 -15.78 35.74
C ALA A 87 2.95 -16.55 34.61
N SER A 88 2.85 -17.89 34.56
CA SER A 88 3.52 -18.70 33.52
C SER A 88 2.62 -19.17 32.36
N GLY A 89 1.43 -18.57 32.18
CA GLY A 89 0.45 -18.98 31.15
C GLY A 89 -0.11 -17.88 30.23
N LYS A 90 0.29 -16.61 30.38
CA LYS A 90 -0.24 -15.48 29.58
C LYS A 90 0.46 -15.27 28.23
N HIS A 91 1.55 -15.99 27.94
CA HIS A 91 2.33 -15.78 26.72
C HIS A 91 1.72 -16.43 25.48
N GLU A 92 1.08 -17.61 25.58
CA GLU A 92 0.58 -18.31 24.38
C GLU A 92 -0.63 -17.62 23.72
N HIS A 93 -1.59 -17.13 24.50
CA HIS A 93 -2.80 -16.49 23.94
C HIS A 93 -2.53 -15.15 23.23
N SER A 94 -1.45 -14.44 23.58
CA SER A 94 -1.11 -13.13 23.01
C SER A 94 -0.56 -13.24 21.58
N HIS A 95 0.13 -14.34 21.24
CA HIS A 95 0.67 -14.55 19.89
C HIS A 95 -0.43 -15.00 18.92
N GLU A 96 -1.37 -15.83 19.38
CA GLU A 96 -2.49 -16.30 18.55
C GLU A 96 -3.41 -15.15 18.11
N GLN A 97 -3.76 -14.24 19.03
CA GLN A 97 -4.54 -13.04 18.71
C GLN A 97 -3.81 -12.11 17.74
N LEU A 98 -2.48 -12.06 17.80
CA LEU A 98 -1.67 -11.22 16.93
C LEU A 98 -1.64 -11.74 15.50
N HIS A 99 -1.44 -13.05 15.33
CA HIS A 99 -1.54 -13.68 14.02
C HIS A 99 -2.94 -13.54 13.41
N ALA A 100 -3.99 -13.65 14.24
CA ALA A 100 -5.36 -13.38 13.81
C ALA A 100 -5.54 -11.92 13.38
N CYS A 101 -5.02 -10.95 14.14
CA CYS A 101 -5.08 -9.52 13.81
C CYS A 101 -4.41 -9.22 12.45
N ILE A 102 -3.25 -9.84 12.18
CA ILE A 102 -2.55 -9.69 10.89
C ILE A 102 -3.42 -10.16 9.74
N GLY A 103 -3.93 -11.40 9.83
CA GLY A 103 -4.78 -11.98 8.79
C GLY A 103 -6.07 -11.19 8.57
N VAL A 104 -6.75 -10.80 9.66
CA VAL A 104 -7.99 -10.00 9.60
C VAL A 104 -7.75 -8.64 8.96
N SER A 105 -6.67 -7.93 9.33
CA SER A 105 -6.36 -6.62 8.77
C SER A 105 -6.08 -6.69 7.27
N LEU A 106 -5.30 -7.68 6.82
CA LEU A 106 -5.01 -7.91 5.40
C LEU A 106 -6.29 -8.24 4.61
N VAL A 107 -7.12 -9.16 5.12
CA VAL A 107 -8.37 -9.55 4.46
C VAL A 107 -9.35 -8.39 4.41
N LEU A 108 -9.48 -7.61 5.49
CA LEU A 108 -10.34 -6.42 5.51
C LEU A 108 -9.88 -5.38 4.48
N GLY A 109 -8.58 -5.13 4.35
CA GLY A 109 -8.04 -4.26 3.31
C GLY A 109 -8.37 -4.76 1.90
N PHE A 110 -8.16 -6.06 1.65
CA PHE A 110 -8.46 -6.68 0.36
C PHE A 110 -9.96 -6.61 0.01
N VAL A 111 -10.83 -6.99 0.96
CA VAL A 111 -12.29 -6.96 0.78
C VAL A 111 -12.80 -5.53 0.64
N PHE A 112 -12.27 -4.59 1.41
CA PHE A 112 -12.62 -3.18 1.29
C PHE A 112 -12.34 -2.67 -0.13
N MET A 113 -11.16 -2.98 -0.65
CA MET A 113 -10.80 -2.63 -2.02
C MET A 113 -11.67 -3.30 -3.07
N LEU A 114 -12.05 -4.56 -2.86
CA LEU A 114 -13.03 -5.24 -3.69
C LEU A 114 -14.36 -4.48 -3.70
N LEU A 115 -14.88 -4.09 -2.54
CA LEU A 115 -16.14 -3.35 -2.45
C LEU A 115 -16.06 -1.98 -3.12
N VAL A 116 -14.96 -1.25 -2.94
CA VAL A 116 -14.70 0.02 -3.62
C VAL A 116 -14.75 -0.14 -5.14
N ASP A 117 -14.15 -1.20 -5.67
CA ASP A 117 -14.22 -1.52 -7.10
C ASP A 117 -15.63 -1.87 -7.57
N GLN A 118 -16.36 -2.72 -6.84
CA GLN A 118 -17.73 -3.08 -7.19
C GLN A 118 -18.68 -1.86 -7.21
N ILE A 119 -18.53 -0.94 -6.24
CA ILE A 119 -19.32 0.28 -6.18
C ILE A 119 -18.93 1.24 -7.31
N GLY A 120 -17.63 1.41 -7.58
CA GLY A 120 -17.12 2.29 -8.63
C GLY A 120 -17.55 1.85 -10.03
N SER A 121 -17.54 0.54 -10.30
CA SER A 121 -17.97 -0.02 -11.57
C SER A 121 -19.50 0.03 -11.79
N SER A 122 -20.29 -0.01 -10.72
CA SER A 122 -21.77 0.04 -10.79
C SER A 122 -22.34 1.41 -11.17
N HIS A 123 -21.65 2.51 -10.86
CA HIS A 123 -22.17 3.87 -11.09
C HIS A 123 -21.96 4.38 -12.54
N VAL A 124 -21.23 3.64 -13.39
CA VAL A 124 -20.90 4.03 -14.78
C VAL A 124 -21.80 3.31 -15.80
N HIS A 125 -22.99 2.86 -15.39
CA HIS A 125 -23.89 2.08 -16.26
C HIS A 125 -24.86 2.93 -17.11
N ASN A 126 -24.55 4.20 -17.38
CA ASN A 126 -25.49 5.18 -17.98
C ASN A 126 -25.03 5.82 -19.31
N THR A 127 -24.08 5.22 -20.05
CA THR A 127 -23.65 5.74 -21.36
C THR A 127 -23.59 4.64 -22.44
N GLU A 128 -24.00 5.01 -23.65
CA GLU A 128 -24.43 4.16 -24.78
C GLU A 128 -23.34 3.32 -25.51
N ASP A 129 -22.23 2.93 -24.88
CA ASP A 129 -21.25 2.01 -25.51
C ASP A 129 -20.52 1.10 -24.49
N PRO A 130 -20.88 -0.21 -24.40
CA PRO A 130 -20.46 -1.10 -23.31
C PRO A 130 -18.98 -1.52 -23.34
N GLU A 131 -18.27 -1.41 -24.48
CA GLU A 131 -16.86 -1.83 -24.59
C GLU A 131 -15.89 -0.71 -24.16
N SER A 132 -16.12 0.53 -24.61
CA SER A 132 -15.33 1.70 -24.24
C SER A 132 -15.52 2.12 -22.77
N ALA A 133 -16.73 1.93 -22.24
CA ALA A 133 -17.05 2.18 -20.83
C ALA A 133 -16.30 1.24 -19.87
N ARG A 134 -16.15 -0.05 -20.22
CA ARG A 134 -15.42 -1.04 -19.39
C ARG A 134 -13.94 -0.72 -19.27
N VAL A 135 -13.30 -0.36 -20.38
CA VAL A 135 -11.87 -0.01 -20.42
C VAL A 135 -11.59 1.28 -19.67
N THR A 136 -12.50 2.27 -19.74
CA THR A 136 -12.37 3.52 -18.97
C THR A 136 -12.64 3.32 -17.48
N SER A 137 -13.59 2.45 -17.13
CA SER A 137 -13.93 2.08 -15.75
C SER A 137 -12.76 1.39 -15.04
N SER A 138 -12.15 0.38 -15.67
CA SER A 138 -10.99 -0.35 -15.12
C SER A 138 -9.79 0.57 -14.80
N LYS A 139 -9.56 1.59 -15.65
CA LYS A 139 -8.47 2.57 -15.48
C LYS A 139 -8.72 3.54 -14.31
N ILE A 140 -9.97 3.94 -14.11
CA ILE A 140 -10.38 4.82 -13.00
C ILE A 140 -10.37 4.04 -11.69
N THR A 141 -10.89 2.80 -11.67
CA THR A 141 -10.82 1.92 -10.51
C THR A 141 -9.38 1.70 -10.07
N THR A 142 -8.47 1.39 -11.00
CA THR A 142 -7.05 1.14 -10.64
C THR A 142 -6.44 2.34 -9.93
N THR A 143 -6.72 3.57 -10.40
CA THR A 143 -6.23 4.77 -9.72
C THR A 143 -6.95 5.01 -8.40
N LEU A 144 -8.27 4.86 -8.36
CA LEU A 144 -9.04 5.00 -7.12
C LEU A 144 -8.52 4.06 -6.04
N GLY A 145 -8.22 2.81 -6.41
CA GLY A 145 -7.66 1.83 -5.50
C GLY A 145 -6.27 2.18 -4.99
N LEU A 146 -5.41 2.70 -5.86
CA LEU A 146 -4.08 3.17 -5.46
C LEU A 146 -4.14 4.43 -4.60
N VAL A 147 -5.12 5.30 -4.82
CA VAL A 147 -5.37 6.48 -3.97
C VAL A 147 -5.85 6.04 -2.59
N VAL A 148 -6.77 5.07 -2.51
CA VAL A 148 -7.25 4.48 -1.26
C VAL A 148 -6.11 3.78 -0.49
N HIS A 149 -5.25 3.05 -1.19
CA HIS A 149 -4.04 2.46 -0.62
C HIS A 149 -3.11 3.55 -0.05
N ALA A 150 -2.76 4.56 -0.85
CA ALA A 150 -1.92 5.67 -0.39
C ALA A 150 -2.56 6.43 0.77
N ALA A 151 -3.89 6.55 0.79
CA ALA A 151 -4.64 7.10 1.92
C ALA A 151 -4.41 6.30 3.21
N ALA A 152 -4.43 4.96 3.15
CA ALA A 152 -4.15 4.10 4.30
C ALA A 152 -2.71 4.28 4.82
N ASP A 153 -1.72 4.47 3.95
CA ASP A 153 -0.34 4.82 4.35
C ASP A 153 -0.30 6.14 5.12
N GLY A 154 -1.09 7.12 4.66
CA GLY A 154 -1.25 8.40 5.33
C GLY A 154 -1.78 8.24 6.75
N VAL A 155 -2.83 7.43 6.93
CA VAL A 155 -3.39 7.11 8.25
C VAL A 155 -2.33 6.47 9.15
N ALA A 156 -1.56 5.51 8.64
CA ALA A 156 -0.49 4.86 9.41
C ALA A 156 0.58 5.86 9.87
N LEU A 157 1.09 6.71 8.98
CA LEU A 157 2.09 7.73 9.35
C LEU A 157 1.53 8.77 10.33
N GLY A 158 0.28 9.20 10.13
CA GLY A 158 -0.40 10.15 11.02
C GLY A 158 -0.64 9.58 12.42
N ALA A 159 -0.98 8.28 12.52
CA ALA A 159 -1.08 7.57 13.78
C ALA A 159 0.28 7.47 14.48
N ALA A 160 1.33 7.07 13.76
CA ALA A 160 2.70 7.00 14.29
C ALA A 160 3.21 8.37 14.77
N ALA A 161 2.88 9.46 14.07
CA ALA A 161 3.25 10.81 14.49
C ALA A 161 2.55 11.27 15.80
N SER A 162 1.44 10.63 16.18
CA SER A 162 0.69 10.98 17.39
C SER A 162 1.24 10.35 18.69
N THR A 163 2.09 9.32 18.59
CA THR A 163 2.66 8.60 19.75
C THR A 163 3.87 9.31 20.41
N SER A 164 4.25 10.51 19.96
CA SER A 164 5.43 11.27 20.45
C SER A 164 6.78 10.53 20.31
N GLN A 165 6.81 9.36 19.67
CA GLN A 165 8.01 8.58 19.39
C GLN A 165 8.50 8.86 17.97
N THR A 166 9.43 9.79 17.87
CA THR A 166 10.02 10.20 16.59
C THR A 166 10.74 9.04 15.87
N SER A 167 11.30 8.07 16.61
CA SER A 167 11.93 6.89 16.02
C SER A 167 10.94 6.02 15.23
N VAL A 168 9.79 5.68 15.82
CA VAL A 168 8.74 4.89 15.15
C VAL A 168 8.17 5.67 13.96
N GLN A 169 7.93 6.97 14.12
CA GLN A 169 7.50 7.84 13.02
C GLN A 169 8.46 7.79 11.82
N LEU A 170 9.78 7.85 12.07
CA LEU A 170 10.80 7.81 11.02
C LEU A 170 10.93 6.43 10.38
N ILE A 171 10.85 5.35 11.16
CA ILE A 171 10.86 3.97 10.65
C ILE A 171 9.67 3.76 9.72
N VAL A 172 8.46 4.11 10.16
CA VAL A 172 7.23 4.01 9.35
C VAL A 172 7.32 4.89 8.10
N PHE A 173 7.87 6.11 8.21
CA PHE A 173 8.08 6.98 7.04
C PHE A 173 9.02 6.35 6.01
N VAL A 174 10.17 5.82 6.44
CA VAL A 174 11.13 5.18 5.53
C VAL A 174 10.52 3.95 4.89
N ALA A 175 9.83 3.11 5.67
CA ALA A 175 9.11 1.95 5.16
C ALA A 175 8.09 2.35 4.08
N ILE A 176 7.26 3.37 4.35
CA ILE A 176 6.31 3.93 3.38
C ILE A 176 7.02 4.42 2.13
N MET A 177 8.11 5.18 2.28
CA MET A 177 8.86 5.70 1.15
C MET A 177 9.47 4.60 0.28
N LEU A 178 9.98 3.53 0.88
CA LEU A 178 10.56 2.39 0.18
C LEU A 178 9.55 1.66 -0.71
N HIS A 179 8.27 1.61 -0.31
CA HIS A 179 7.22 1.00 -1.14
C HIS A 179 6.49 2.00 -2.04
N LYS A 180 6.41 3.27 -1.66
CA LYS A 180 5.68 4.30 -2.41
C LYS A 180 6.36 4.69 -3.72
N ALA A 181 7.69 4.71 -3.75
CA ALA A 181 8.43 5.00 -4.99
C ALA A 181 8.26 3.89 -6.05
N PRO A 182 8.45 2.59 -5.74
CA PRO A 182 8.09 1.49 -6.64
C PRO A 182 6.61 1.49 -7.04
N ALA A 183 5.70 1.79 -6.10
CA ALA A 183 4.27 1.88 -6.39
C ALA A 183 3.95 2.97 -7.42
N ALA A 184 4.51 4.18 -7.24
CA ALA A 184 4.34 5.29 -8.18
C ALA A 184 4.89 4.95 -9.57
N PHE A 185 6.05 4.29 -9.63
CA PHE A 185 6.63 3.81 -10.88
C PHE A 185 5.73 2.79 -11.58
N GLY A 186 5.22 1.80 -10.85
CA GLY A 186 4.30 0.78 -11.38
C GLY A 186 2.99 1.37 -11.90
N LEU A 187 2.37 2.29 -11.12
CA LEU A 187 1.16 3.00 -11.52
C LEU A 187 1.34 3.75 -12.84
N VAL A 188 2.39 4.55 -12.94
CA VAL A 188 2.61 5.39 -14.12
C VAL A 188 2.93 4.54 -15.35
N SER A 189 3.73 3.48 -15.18
CA SER A 189 4.04 2.52 -16.24
C SER A 189 2.78 1.82 -16.76
N PHE A 190 1.87 1.45 -15.86
CA PHE A 190 0.56 0.91 -16.21
C PHE A 190 -0.31 1.92 -16.97
N LEU A 191 -0.43 3.16 -16.48
CA LEU A 191 -1.24 4.19 -17.15
C LEU A 191 -0.70 4.58 -18.53
N MET A 192 0.63 4.54 -18.71
CA MET A 192 1.26 4.72 -20.02
C MET A 192 0.90 3.57 -20.97
N HIS A 193 0.86 2.34 -20.47
CA HIS A 193 0.50 1.15 -21.28
C HIS A 193 -0.97 1.14 -21.65
N ALA A 194 -1.81 1.61 -20.75
CA ALA A 194 -3.23 1.83 -20.97
C ALA A 194 -3.52 2.95 -21.99
N GLY A 195 -2.50 3.65 -22.52
CA GLY A 195 -2.62 4.65 -23.56
C GLY A 195 -3.17 6.00 -23.10
N LEU A 196 -3.12 6.32 -21.79
CA LEU A 196 -3.56 7.63 -21.33
C LEU A 196 -2.63 8.74 -21.81
N GLU A 197 -3.20 9.91 -22.09
CA GLU A 197 -2.40 11.10 -22.35
C GLU A 197 -1.55 11.51 -21.15
N ARG A 198 -0.33 11.98 -21.41
CA ARG A 198 0.66 12.34 -20.37
C ARG A 198 0.12 13.32 -19.33
N ASN A 199 -0.74 14.25 -19.73
CA ASN A 199 -1.33 15.23 -18.81
C ASN A 199 -2.32 14.59 -17.83
N ARG A 200 -3.12 13.61 -18.28
CA ARG A 200 -3.97 12.82 -17.39
C ARG A 200 -3.13 11.97 -16.46
N ILE A 201 -2.07 11.32 -16.93
CA ILE A 201 -1.19 10.52 -16.07
C ILE A 201 -0.59 11.38 -14.94
N ARG A 202 -0.11 12.59 -15.26
CA ARG A 202 0.38 13.54 -14.23
C ARG A 202 -0.68 13.90 -13.19
N LYS A 203 -1.94 14.03 -13.57
CA LYS A 203 -3.05 14.26 -12.62
C LYS A 203 -3.28 13.05 -11.71
N HIS A 204 -3.34 11.84 -12.25
CA HIS A 204 -3.51 10.61 -11.45
C HIS A 204 -2.33 10.44 -10.48
N LEU A 205 -1.09 10.65 -10.94
CA LEU A 205 0.11 10.63 -10.10
C LEU A 205 0.06 11.69 -9.00
N LEU A 206 -0.40 12.92 -9.30
CA LEU A 206 -0.52 13.97 -8.30
C LEU A 206 -1.53 13.61 -7.21
N VAL A 207 -2.70 13.08 -7.59
CA VAL A 207 -3.73 12.64 -6.62
C VAL A 207 -3.19 11.50 -5.75
N PHE A 208 -2.51 10.52 -6.35
CA PHE A 208 -1.85 9.43 -5.63
C PHE A 208 -0.78 9.94 -4.64
N ALA A 209 0.06 10.87 -5.08
CA ALA A 209 1.14 11.43 -4.25
C ALA A 209 0.61 12.32 -3.11
N LEU A 210 -0.54 12.98 -3.30
CA LEU A 210 -1.18 13.82 -2.28
C LEU A 210 -1.99 13.03 -1.25
N ALA A 211 -2.51 11.85 -1.60
CA ALA A 211 -3.39 11.08 -0.72
C ALA A 211 -2.76 10.78 0.65
N ALA A 212 -1.51 10.29 0.68
CA ALA A 212 -0.82 9.96 1.93
C ALA A 212 -0.47 11.21 2.77
N PRO A 213 0.18 12.26 2.22
CA PRO A 213 0.44 13.51 2.95
C PRO A 213 -0.81 14.15 3.54
N VAL A 214 -1.90 14.23 2.76
CA VAL A 214 -3.15 14.85 3.23
C VAL A 214 -3.76 14.05 4.37
N LEU A 215 -3.85 12.73 4.24
CA LEU A 215 -4.43 11.90 5.31
C LEU A 215 -3.51 11.77 6.52
N ALA A 216 -2.18 11.80 6.36
CA ALA A 216 -1.26 11.86 7.50
C ALA A 216 -1.50 13.11 8.34
N MET A 217 -1.62 14.27 7.71
CA MET A 217 -1.94 15.53 8.39
C MET A 217 -3.32 15.49 9.04
N LEU A 218 -4.34 15.00 8.34
CA LEU A 218 -5.70 14.90 8.88
C LEU A 218 -5.78 13.94 10.07
N THR A 219 -5.13 12.78 9.98
CA THR A 219 -5.08 11.81 11.07
C THR A 219 -4.34 12.40 12.28
N PHE A 220 -3.17 13.02 12.08
CA PHE A 220 -2.44 13.67 13.17
C PHE A 220 -3.28 14.75 13.87
N LEU A 221 -3.97 15.61 13.11
CA LEU A 221 -4.83 16.65 13.67
C LEU A 221 -6.07 16.07 14.35
N GLY A 222 -6.73 15.07 13.74
CA GLY A 222 -7.92 14.41 14.28
C GLY A 222 -7.65 13.69 15.61
N LEU A 223 -6.48 13.04 15.71
CA LEU A 223 -6.04 12.40 16.95
C LEU A 223 -5.57 13.41 18.00
N SER A 224 -5.10 14.60 17.57
CA SER A 224 -4.70 15.66 18.49
C SER A 224 -5.86 16.30 19.27
N GLN A 225 -7.08 16.29 18.73
CA GLN A 225 -8.21 17.09 19.24
C GLN A 225 -9.31 16.31 19.96
N SER A 226 -9.46 14.98 19.79
CA SER A 226 -10.66 14.32 20.34
C SER A 226 -10.55 12.91 20.92
N SER A 227 -9.44 12.16 20.79
CA SER A 227 -9.43 10.74 21.24
C SER A 227 -8.03 10.21 21.57
N LYS A 228 -7.35 10.77 22.58
CA LYS A 228 -6.06 10.20 23.04
C LYS A 228 -6.22 8.84 23.74
N GLU A 229 -7.39 8.53 24.28
CA GLU A 229 -7.65 7.29 25.04
C GLU A 229 -8.32 6.16 24.24
N ALA A 230 -9.04 6.45 23.15
CA ALA A 230 -9.77 5.41 22.41
C ALA A 230 -8.92 4.64 21.40
N LEU A 231 -7.77 5.19 20.98
CA LEU A 231 -6.83 4.54 20.06
C LEU A 231 -5.52 4.13 20.73
N SER A 232 -5.29 4.45 22.00
CA SER A 232 -4.13 3.92 22.75
C SER A 232 -4.22 2.40 22.96
N ASP A 233 -5.42 1.81 22.84
CA ASP A 233 -5.67 0.38 23.01
C ASP A 233 -5.59 -0.42 21.71
N ILE A 234 -5.56 0.23 20.55
CA ILE A 234 -5.56 -0.44 19.25
C ILE A 234 -4.26 -0.05 18.55
N ASN A 235 -3.48 -1.05 18.14
CA ASN A 235 -2.26 -0.89 17.35
C ASN A 235 -2.53 -0.25 15.97
N ALA A 236 -2.92 1.02 15.96
CA ALA A 236 -3.53 1.68 14.81
C ALA A 236 -2.55 1.79 13.65
N THR A 237 -1.26 1.96 13.95
CA THR A 237 -0.19 2.04 12.94
C THR A 237 -0.02 0.71 12.22
N GLY A 238 0.20 -0.38 12.96
CA GLY A 238 0.39 -1.72 12.38
C GLY A 238 -0.85 -2.22 11.64
N VAL A 239 -2.04 -2.03 12.23
CA VAL A 239 -3.31 -2.39 11.60
C VAL A 239 -3.55 -1.57 10.33
N ALA A 240 -3.28 -0.26 10.33
CA ALA A 240 -3.44 0.58 9.14
C ALA A 240 -2.48 0.19 8.02
N MET A 241 -1.22 -0.15 8.33
CA MET A 241 -0.25 -0.65 7.34
C MET A 241 -0.65 -2.01 6.77
N LEU A 242 -1.13 -2.94 7.60
CA LEU A 242 -1.57 -4.26 7.13
C LEU A 242 -2.87 -4.18 6.33
N PHE A 243 -3.79 -3.31 6.74
CA PHE A 243 -4.94 -2.94 5.93
C PHE A 243 -4.49 -2.38 4.57
N SER A 244 -3.52 -1.45 4.57
CA SER A 244 -2.91 -0.90 3.35
C SER A 244 -2.31 -2.00 2.46
N ALA A 245 -1.56 -2.95 3.02
CA ALA A 245 -1.01 -4.08 2.30
C ALA A 245 -2.11 -4.93 1.61
N GLY A 246 -3.22 -5.17 2.32
CA GLY A 246 -4.40 -5.86 1.77
C GLY A 246 -5.01 -5.10 0.58
N THR A 247 -5.16 -3.78 0.71
CA THR A 247 -5.66 -2.93 -0.39
C THR A 247 -4.76 -2.99 -1.62
N PHE A 248 -3.45 -2.94 -1.42
CA PHE A 248 -2.46 -2.92 -2.49
C PHE A 248 -2.34 -4.28 -3.19
N LEU A 249 -2.42 -5.38 -2.43
CA LEU A 249 -2.40 -6.73 -2.98
C LEU A 249 -3.61 -6.98 -3.88
N TYR A 250 -4.80 -6.46 -3.52
CA TYR A 250 -5.97 -6.51 -4.40
C TYR A 250 -5.70 -5.80 -5.74
N VAL A 251 -5.20 -4.56 -5.72
CA VAL A 251 -4.88 -3.84 -6.95
C VAL A 251 -3.85 -4.59 -7.80
N ALA A 252 -2.77 -5.09 -7.19
CA ALA A 252 -1.72 -5.80 -7.90
C ALA A 252 -2.25 -7.08 -8.57
N THR A 253 -3.07 -7.86 -7.86
CA THR A 253 -3.52 -9.19 -8.31
C THR A 253 -4.74 -9.16 -9.21
N VAL A 254 -5.66 -8.21 -9.01
CA VAL A 254 -6.95 -8.16 -9.73
C VAL A 254 -6.90 -7.22 -10.93
N HIS A 255 -6.16 -6.11 -10.83
CA HIS A 255 -6.16 -5.08 -11.88
C HIS A 255 -4.89 -5.09 -12.72
N VAL A 256 -3.72 -5.21 -12.09
CA VAL A 256 -2.46 -5.01 -12.82
C VAL A 256 -1.94 -6.30 -13.44
N LEU A 257 -1.89 -7.40 -12.68
CA LEU A 257 -1.34 -8.67 -13.14
C LEU A 257 -2.16 -9.32 -14.29
N PRO A 258 -3.51 -9.31 -14.28
CA PRO A 258 -4.28 -9.87 -15.38
C PRO A 258 -4.17 -9.07 -16.68
N GLU A 259 -4.12 -7.73 -16.60
CA GLU A 259 -4.01 -6.84 -17.78
C GLU A 259 -2.68 -7.05 -18.52
N VAL A 260 -1.60 -7.39 -17.81
CA VAL A 260 -0.30 -7.70 -18.44
C VAL A 260 -0.22 -9.13 -18.98
N GLY A 261 -0.97 -10.07 -18.39
CA GLY A 261 -0.96 -11.49 -18.72
C GLY A 261 -1.98 -11.94 -19.76
N GLY A 262 -3.06 -11.17 -19.96
CA GLY A 262 -4.12 -11.43 -20.93
C GLY A 262 -4.29 -10.23 -21.85
N GLY A 263 -3.75 -10.33 -23.07
CA GLY A 263 -3.63 -9.19 -23.98
C GLY A 263 -4.94 -8.42 -24.25
N GLY A 264 -4.82 -7.09 -24.24
CA GLY A 264 -5.84 -6.17 -24.76
C GLY A 264 -6.12 -6.36 -26.26
N HIS A 265 -7.38 -6.69 -26.56
CA HIS A 265 -8.22 -6.54 -27.76
C HIS A 265 -7.67 -6.82 -29.19
N SER A 266 -8.31 -7.76 -29.92
CA SER A 266 -9.12 -7.51 -31.15
C SER A 266 -9.53 -8.82 -31.87
N HIS A 267 -10.82 -8.96 -32.17
CA HIS A 267 -11.50 -9.89 -33.11
C HIS A 267 -10.76 -11.16 -33.59
N ALA A 268 -11.13 -12.32 -33.04
CA ALA A 268 -11.09 -13.59 -33.78
C ALA A 268 -12.42 -14.34 -33.58
N PRO A 269 -13.08 -14.79 -34.66
CA PRO A 269 -14.30 -15.59 -34.53
C PRO A 269 -13.96 -16.94 -33.90
N ALA A 270 -14.98 -17.54 -33.29
CA ALA A 270 -14.93 -18.82 -32.59
C ALA A 270 -14.04 -19.88 -33.28
N GLY A 271 -12.97 -20.29 -32.59
CA GLY A 271 -12.19 -21.48 -32.94
C GLY A 271 -10.67 -21.28 -32.83
N GLY A 272 -10.08 -21.58 -31.66
CA GLY A 272 -8.65 -21.85 -31.56
C GLY A 272 -7.93 -21.24 -30.36
N ASN A 273 -7.77 -22.05 -29.31
CA ASN A 273 -6.76 -21.97 -28.24
C ASN A 273 -6.75 -20.70 -27.35
N GLY A 274 -7.38 -20.82 -26.18
CA GLY A 274 -7.39 -19.81 -25.13
C GLY A 274 -6.00 -19.39 -24.63
N GLY A 275 -5.92 -18.12 -24.23
CA GLY A 275 -4.95 -17.56 -23.28
C GLY A 275 -3.47 -17.81 -23.59
N LYS A 276 -2.86 -17.01 -24.47
CA LYS A 276 -1.39 -16.89 -24.46
C LYS A 276 -0.99 -16.11 -23.20
N GLY A 277 -0.55 -16.83 -22.17
CA GLY A 277 0.08 -16.25 -20.99
C GLY A 277 1.42 -15.55 -21.31
N LEU A 278 2.09 -15.04 -20.27
CA LEU A 278 3.34 -14.29 -20.39
C LEU A 278 4.44 -15.08 -21.13
N SER A 279 5.15 -14.41 -22.04
CA SER A 279 6.37 -14.94 -22.66
C SER A 279 7.48 -15.13 -21.62
N LYS A 280 8.51 -15.94 -21.94
CA LYS A 280 9.65 -16.17 -21.04
C LYS A 280 10.35 -14.88 -20.61
N VAL A 281 10.43 -13.89 -21.51
CA VAL A 281 11.05 -12.58 -21.23
C VAL A 281 10.19 -11.76 -20.27
N GLU A 282 8.86 -11.78 -20.47
CA GLU A 282 7.91 -11.10 -19.59
C GLU A 282 7.85 -11.76 -18.21
N VAL A 283 7.87 -13.10 -18.13
CA VAL A 283 7.99 -13.82 -16.86
C VAL A 283 9.28 -13.42 -16.14
N GLY A 284 10.41 -13.33 -16.87
CA GLY A 284 11.67 -12.85 -16.31
C GLY A 284 11.57 -11.42 -15.75
N ALA A 285 10.91 -10.51 -16.46
CA ALA A 285 10.68 -9.15 -15.99
C ALA A 285 9.74 -9.09 -14.78
N LEU A 286 8.69 -9.91 -14.75
CA LEU A 286 7.77 -9.99 -13.61
C LEU A 286 8.52 -10.47 -12.36
N VAL A 287 9.29 -11.56 -12.49
CA VAL A 287 10.09 -12.12 -11.39
C VAL A 287 11.11 -11.10 -10.91
N LEU A 288 11.81 -10.42 -11.82
CA LEU A 288 12.74 -9.35 -11.44
C LEU A 288 12.03 -8.22 -10.68
N GLY A 289 10.84 -7.83 -11.14
CA GLY A 289 10.01 -6.84 -10.47
C GLY A 289 9.63 -7.26 -9.05
N CYS A 290 9.26 -8.53 -8.85
CA CYS A 290 8.95 -9.05 -7.51
C CYS A 290 10.18 -9.09 -6.58
N LEU A 291 11.38 -9.33 -7.12
CA LEU A 291 12.61 -9.48 -6.35
C LEU A 291 13.28 -8.14 -6.00
N ILE A 292 13.09 -7.08 -6.79
CA ILE A 292 13.69 -5.76 -6.51
C ILE A 292 13.30 -5.25 -5.10
N PRO A 293 12.01 -5.21 -4.69
CA PRO A 293 11.61 -4.76 -3.36
C PRO A 293 12.16 -5.66 -2.25
N LEU A 294 12.30 -6.96 -2.49
CA LEU A 294 12.88 -7.90 -1.53
C LEU A 294 14.34 -7.54 -1.22
N VAL A 295 15.15 -7.21 -2.24
CA VAL A 295 16.54 -6.78 -2.02
C VAL A 295 16.59 -5.45 -1.25
N LEU A 296 15.67 -4.52 -1.52
CA LEU A 296 15.56 -3.25 -0.80
C LEU A 296 15.16 -3.43 0.68
N SER A 297 14.33 -4.43 0.97
CA SER A 297 13.90 -4.77 2.34
C SER A 297 15.03 -5.43 3.15
N VAL A 298 15.74 -6.41 2.58
CA VAL A 298 16.84 -7.12 3.27
C VAL A 298 17.99 -6.18 3.67
N GLY A 299 18.24 -5.12 2.88
CA GLY A 299 19.31 -4.16 3.16
C GLY A 299 19.09 -3.25 4.38
N HIS A 300 17.87 -3.18 4.93
CA HIS A 300 17.50 -2.28 6.06
C HIS A 300 17.48 -2.97 7.43
N HIS A 301 17.82 -4.25 7.53
CA HIS A 301 17.83 -5.02 8.79
C HIS A 301 19.11 -4.83 9.65
N HIS A 302 19.85 -3.72 9.49
CA HIS A 302 21.08 -3.43 10.23
C HIS A 302 21.05 -2.09 10.96
#